data_AF-A0A2E6WQD5-F1
#
_entry.id   AF-A0A2E6WQD5-F1
#
_cell.length_a   1.000
_cell.length_b   1.000
_cell.length_c   1.000
_cell.angle_alpha   90.00
_cell.angle_beta   90.00
_cell.angle_gamma   90.00
#
_symmetry.space_group_name_H-M   'P 1'
#
loop_
_entity.id
_entity.type
_entity.pdbx_description
1 polymer ?
#
loop_
_entity_poly.entity_id
_entity_poly.type
_entity_poly.pdbx_seq_one_letter_code
_entity_poly.pdbx_strand_id
1 'polypeptide(L)'
;MKNILNIINSPLSWGLPAFLIGFILGVTQLSVWLLTILLVGFVIYIIFQKPATNSREGRIFAPAGIVIFTWLIGFILKGIIF
;
A
#
# COMPACT_ATOMS: atom_id res chain seq x y z
N MET A 1 2.61 -10.74 19.28
CA MET A 1 1.97 -9.48 18.84
C MET A 1 2.95 -8.38 18.39
N LYS A 2 4.05 -8.08 19.12
CA LYS A 2 5.02 -7.02 18.72
C LYS A 2 5.59 -7.17 17.29
N ASN A 3 5.85 -8.39 16.83
CA ASN A 3 6.46 -8.63 15.51
C ASN A 3 5.51 -8.38 14.32
N ILE A 4 4.24 -8.79 14.43
CA ILE A 4 3.23 -8.58 13.37
C ILE A 4 2.94 -7.10 13.20
N LEU A 5 2.81 -6.38 14.32
CA LEU A 5 2.63 -4.93 14.30
C LEU A 5 3.83 -4.23 13.64
N ASN A 6 5.06 -4.65 13.95
CA ASN A 6 6.25 -4.07 13.30
C ASN A 6 6.28 -4.24 11.79
N ILE A 7 5.77 -5.36 11.27
CA ILE A 7 5.66 -5.63 9.84
C ILE A 7 4.60 -4.71 9.22
N ILE A 8 3.37 -4.69 9.75
CA ILE A 8 2.29 -3.84 9.22
C ILE A 8 2.63 -2.34 9.31
N ASN A 9 3.42 -1.95 10.33
CA ASN A 9 3.92 -0.59 10.51
C ASN A 9 5.05 -0.22 9.51
N SER A 10 5.44 -1.11 8.60
CA SER A 10 6.39 -0.82 7.53
C SER A 10 5.65 -0.34 6.29
N PRO A 11 6.02 0.80 5.70
CA PRO A 11 5.40 1.24 4.46
C PRO A 11 5.53 0.24 3.30
N LEU A 12 6.61 -0.55 3.29
CA LEU A 12 6.82 -1.59 2.29
C LEU A 12 5.78 -2.71 2.36
N SER A 13 5.22 -2.99 3.53
CA SER A 13 4.22 -4.05 3.71
C SER A 13 2.91 -3.73 3.00
N TRP A 14 2.62 -2.45 2.75
CA TRP A 14 1.49 -2.00 1.96
C TRP A 14 1.85 -1.89 0.47
N GLY A 15 3.08 -1.49 0.16
CA GLY A 15 3.55 -1.35 -1.22
C GLY A 15 3.67 -2.66 -1.99
N LEU A 16 4.10 -3.75 -1.34
CA LEU A 16 4.30 -5.04 -2.01
C LEU A 16 2.98 -5.63 -2.57
N PRO A 17 1.88 -5.71 -1.79
CA PRO A 17 0.58 -6.11 -2.34
C PRO A 17 0.11 -5.23 -3.50
N ALA A 18 0.26 -3.90 -3.38
CA ALA A 18 -0.15 -2.96 -4.41
C ALA A 18 0.63 -3.15 -5.72
N PHE A 19 1.95 -3.38 -5.62
CA PHE A 19 2.79 -3.73 -6.76
C PHE A 19 2.30 -4.98 -7.46
N LEU A 20 2.07 -6.07 -6.72
CA LEU A 20 1.62 -7.34 -7.29
C LEU A 20 0.24 -7.21 -7.96
N ILE A 21 -0.68 -6.45 -7.35
CA ILE A 21 -1.97 -6.13 -7.96
C ILE A 21 -1.77 -5.44 -9.31
N GLY A 22 -0.96 -4.38 -9.36
CA GLY A 22 -0.67 -3.64 -10.60
C GLY A 22 0.03 -4.51 -11.65
N PHE A 23 1.04 -5.26 -11.24
CA PHE A 23 1.86 -6.08 -12.14
C PHE A 23 1.10 -7.27 -12.73
N ILE A 24 0.27 -7.95 -11.95
CA ILE A 24 -0.48 -9.12 -12.42
C ILE A 24 -1.73 -8.66 -13.19
N LEU A 25 -2.49 -7.72 -12.63
CA LEU A 25 -3.82 -7.37 -13.13
C LEU A 25 -3.84 -6.15 -14.04
N GLY A 26 -2.76 -5.37 -14.11
CA GLY A 26 -2.73 -4.11 -14.87
C GLY A 26 -3.74 -3.09 -14.33
N VAL A 27 -4.27 -2.24 -15.22
CA VAL A 27 -5.32 -1.25 -14.88
C VAL A 27 -6.72 -1.81 -15.21
N THR A 28 -7.01 -3.00 -14.71
CA THR A 28 -8.35 -3.62 -14.84
C THR A 28 -9.29 -3.15 -13.74
N GLN A 29 -10.60 -3.29 -13.95
CA GLN A 29 -11.60 -2.99 -12.93
C GLN A 29 -11.34 -3.74 -11.61
N LEU A 30 -10.96 -5.02 -11.68
CA LEU A 30 -10.61 -5.80 -10.49
C LEU A 30 -9.39 -5.22 -9.75
N SER A 31 -8.35 -4.83 -10.49
CA SER A 31 -7.15 -4.19 -9.93
C SER A 31 -7.49 -2.92 -9.16
N VAL A 32 -8.36 -2.07 -9.72
CA VAL A 32 -8.80 -0.84 -9.08
C VAL A 32 -9.60 -1.11 -7.80
N TRP A 33 -10.49 -2.10 -7.81
CA TRP A 33 -11.22 -2.51 -6.60
C TRP A 33 -10.30 -3.04 -5.50
N LEU A 34 -9.33 -3.89 -5.85
CA LEU A 34 -8.35 -4.40 -4.89
C LEU A 34 -7.47 -3.29 -4.31
N LEU A 35 -7.01 -2.35 -5.15
CA LEU A 35 -6.28 -1.17 -4.70
C LEU A 35 -7.12 -0.31 -3.75
N THR A 36 -8.40 -0.12 -4.08
CA THR A 36 -9.35 0.63 -3.24
C THR A 36 -9.52 -0.03 -1.88
N ILE A 37 -9.73 -1.35 -1.84
CA ILE A 37 -9.83 -2.12 -0.59
C ILE A 37 -8.53 -1.98 0.23
N LEU A 38 -7.36 -2.03 -0.43
CA LEU A 38 -6.07 -1.87 0.25
C LEU A 38 -5.91 -0.47 0.87
N LEU A 39 -6.31 0.59 0.17
CA LEU A 39 -6.29 1.96 0.67
C LEU A 39 -7.31 2.18 1.79
N VAL A 40 -8.52 1.63 1.67
CA VAL A 40 -9.53 1.67 2.75
C VAL A 40 -9.02 0.92 3.99
N GLY A 41 -8.40 -0.25 3.80
CA GLY A 41 -7.75 -1.00 4.87
C GLY A 41 -6.64 -0.19 5.56
N PHE A 42 -5.87 0.58 4.80
CA PHE A 42 -4.87 1.50 5.33
C PHE A 42 -5.49 2.64 6.17
N VAL A 43 -6.58 3.24 5.68
CA VAL A 43 -7.30 4.28 6.45
C VAL A 43 -7.83 3.71 7.77
N ILE A 44 -8.44 2.52 7.73
CA ILE A 44 -8.89 1.82 8.94
C ILE A 44 -7.72 1.58 9.90
N TYR A 45 -6.57 1.13 9.38
CA TYR A 45 -5.36 0.95 10.19
C TYR A 45 -4.88 2.25 10.88
N ILE A 46 -4.92 3.39 10.18
CA ILE A 46 -4.57 4.69 10.78
C ILE A 46 -5.56 5.11 11.86
N ILE A 47 -6.86 4.85 11.70
CA ILE A 47 -7.89 5.21 12.70
C ILE A 47 -7.58 4.57 14.07
N PHE A 48 -6.97 3.38 14.08
CA PHE A 48 -6.57 2.70 15.31
C PHE A 48 -5.18 3.07 15.82
N GLN A 49 -4.42 3.91 15.12
CA GLN A 49 -3.11 4.38 15.57
C GLN A 49 -3.24 5.53 16.57
N LYS A 50 -2.25 5.63 17.47
CA LYS A 50 -2.12 6.81 18.34
C LYS A 50 -1.81 8.06 17.49
N PRO A 51 -2.14 9.26 17.99
CA PRO A 51 -1.77 10.51 17.33
C PRO A 51 -0.29 10.50 16.90
N ALA A 52 -0.06 10.88 15.66
CA ALA A 52 1.28 10.91 15.11
C ALA A 52 2.14 11.96 15.83
N THR A 53 3.36 11.58 16.19
CA THR A 53 4.41 12.52 16.58
C THR A 53 5.24 12.88 15.35
N ASN A 54 5.99 13.99 15.35
CA ASN A 54 6.86 14.39 14.24
C ASN A 54 7.80 13.26 13.77
N SER A 55 8.27 12.42 14.69
CA SER A 55 9.15 11.28 14.38
C SER A 55 8.43 10.05 13.79
N ARG A 56 7.10 9.99 13.84
CA ARG A 56 6.30 8.83 13.42
C ARG A 56 5.37 9.11 12.25
N GLU A 57 5.06 10.38 12.00
CA GLU A 57 4.14 10.81 10.94
C GLU A 57 4.52 10.22 9.58
N GLY A 58 5.78 10.39 9.16
CA GLY A 58 6.25 9.82 7.89
C GLY A 58 6.07 8.30 7.82
N ARG A 59 6.36 7.57 8.90
CA ARG A 59 6.20 6.11 8.92
C ARG A 59 4.73 5.67 8.88
N ILE A 60 3.84 6.43 9.51
CA ILE A 60 2.41 6.13 9.59
C ILE A 60 1.70 6.48 8.27
N PHE A 61 2.03 7.61 7.63
CA PHE A 61 1.32 8.14 6.46
C PHE A 61 1.95 7.82 5.11
N ALA A 62 3.27 7.58 5.04
CA ALA A 62 3.92 7.16 3.78
C ALA A 62 3.31 5.93 3.08
N PRO A 63 2.71 4.94 3.79
CA PRO A 63 2.18 3.76 3.11
C PRO A 63 1.08 4.09 2.09
N ALA A 64 0.23 5.12 2.30
CA ALA A 64 -0.77 5.52 1.29
C ALA A 64 -0.11 5.93 -0.04
N GLY A 65 0.90 6.80 0.02
CA GLY A 65 1.64 7.21 -1.18
C GLY A 65 2.35 6.02 -1.81
N ILE A 66 3.00 5.20 -1.00
CA ILE A 66 3.72 4.00 -1.47
C ILE A 66 2.79 3.01 -2.17
N VAL A 67 1.58 2.77 -1.67
CA VAL A 67 0.59 1.92 -2.33
C VAL A 67 0.29 2.38 -3.75
N ILE A 68 0.03 3.68 -3.94
CA ILE A 68 -0.23 4.23 -5.28
C ILE A 68 1.00 4.11 -6.16
N PHE A 69 2.17 4.54 -5.68
CA PHE A 69 3.41 4.52 -6.46
C PHE A 69 3.80 3.10 -6.89
N THR A 70 3.74 2.12 -6.00
CA THR A 70 4.14 0.76 -6.36
C THR A 70 3.11 0.08 -7.26
N TRP A 71 1.82 0.39 -7.12
CA TRP A 71 0.80 -0.05 -8.08
C TRP A 71 1.04 0.52 -9.48
N LEU A 72 1.37 1.82 -9.58
CA LEU A 72 1.75 2.48 -10.83
C LEU A 72 2.93 1.75 -11.48
N ILE A 73 4.03 1.56 -10.73
CA ILE A 73 5.21 0.84 -11.20
C ILE A 73 4.82 -0.57 -11.68
N GLY A 74 3.97 -1.28 -10.93
CA GLY A 74 3.51 -2.63 -11.26
C GLY A 74 2.85 -2.70 -12.64
N PHE A 75 1.81 -1.90 -12.88
CA PHE A 75 1.12 -1.99 -14.18
C PHE A 75 1.94 -1.42 -15.34
N ILE A 76 2.82 -0.43 -15.08
CA ILE A 76 3.75 0.09 -16.09
C ILE A 76 4.68 -1.05 -16.54
N LEU A 77 5.29 -1.76 -15.60
CA LEU A 77 6.16 -2.89 -15.93
C LEU A 77 5.40 -3.99 -16.66
N LYS A 78 4.15 -4.28 -16.27
CA LYS A 78 3.31 -5.24 -16.99
C LYS A 78 3.18 -4.87 -18.47
N GLY A 79 2.83 -3.60 -18.78
CA GLY A 79 2.64 -3.14 -20.16
C GLY A 79 3.92 -2.96 -20.97
N ILE A 80 5.10 -2.97 -20.32
CA ILE A 80 6.39 -2.99 -21.02
C ILE A 80 6.82 -4.43 -21.34
N ILE A 81 6.56 -5.38 -20.43
CA ILE A 81 7.02 -6.77 -20.54
C ILE A 81 6.10 -7.61 -21.43
N PHE A 82 4.79 -7.35 -21.41
CA PHE A 82 3.75 -8.12 -22.11
C PHE A 82 2.90 -7.23 -23.00
#